data_AF-A0A957P2B7-F1
#
_entry.id   AF-A0A957P2B7-F1
#
_cell.length_a   1.000
_cell.length_b   1.000
_cell.length_c   1.000
_cell.angle_alpha   90.00
_cell.angle_beta   90.00
_cell.angle_gamma   90.00
#
_symmetry.space_group_name_H-M   'P 1'
#
loop_
_entity.id
_entity.type
_entity.pdbx_description
1 polymer ?
#
loop_
_entity_poly.entity_id
_entity_poly.type
_entity_poly.pdbx_seq_one_letter_code
_entity_poly.pdbx_strand_id
1 'polypeptide(L)'
;ATISLYRPGPLEYIPNYIRRLHGDEEVEFKHPALKSILAETLGIIIYQEQIIQILSQLAGYSPGDADLVRRAISKKKASDIEKHKKIFIDGCDKNGIPKKAAEAIYGDIEFFARYGFNKAHAADYAVICVQTAFLKARYPVEYMAALLLIERDKTEKVVNFINECRRMGIDVLPPDVNYSGLDFEIQQPDAERSDVQPDSMLAYKFPVPPGSAIRFGMAAVKNVGEGPVQNILNARAESGPFTSLEDFCDRVDLRKVGKRPLECLIKVGALDRFGKRSQLLAVMDQMVAASGNIHSTRESGQL
;
A
#
# COMPACT_ATOMS: atom_id res chain seq x y z
N ALA A 1 -1.03 -12.02 -14.22
CA ALA A 1 -2.35 -12.68 -14.29
C ALA A 1 -3.33 -12.11 -13.25
N THR A 2 -3.05 -12.19 -11.94
CA THR A 2 -3.99 -11.75 -10.88
C THR A 2 -4.52 -10.32 -11.05
N ILE A 3 -3.62 -9.34 -11.27
CA ILE A 3 -3.97 -7.92 -11.51
C ILE A 3 -4.92 -7.74 -12.71
N SER A 4 -4.78 -8.62 -13.70
CA SER A 4 -5.54 -8.58 -14.96
C SER A 4 -6.90 -9.26 -14.83
N LEU A 5 -6.97 -10.39 -14.12
CA LEU A 5 -8.19 -11.19 -13.96
C LEU A 5 -9.16 -10.64 -12.90
N TYR A 6 -8.68 -9.94 -11.87
CA TYR A 6 -9.50 -9.49 -10.75
C TYR A 6 -10.35 -8.24 -11.10
N ARG A 7 -11.26 -8.40 -12.07
CA ARG A 7 -12.15 -7.35 -12.63
C ARG A 7 -13.49 -7.96 -13.10
N PRO A 8 -14.60 -7.19 -13.13
CA PRO A 8 -15.88 -7.68 -13.65
C PRO A 8 -15.75 -8.29 -15.05
N GLY A 9 -16.30 -9.49 -15.23
CA GLY A 9 -16.11 -10.33 -16.43
C GLY A 9 -15.09 -11.45 -16.20
N PRO A 10 -13.76 -11.20 -16.25
CA PRO A 10 -12.75 -12.23 -16.07
C PRO A 10 -12.71 -12.91 -14.69
N LEU A 11 -13.36 -12.32 -13.67
CA LEU A 11 -13.48 -12.93 -12.33
C LEU A 11 -13.95 -14.39 -12.37
N GLU A 12 -14.83 -14.73 -13.32
CA GLU A 12 -15.39 -16.07 -13.53
C GLU A 12 -14.31 -17.14 -13.82
N TYR A 13 -13.16 -16.72 -14.36
CA TYR A 13 -12.06 -17.60 -14.75
C TYR A 13 -11.00 -17.76 -13.65
N ILE A 14 -11.06 -16.96 -12.58
CA ILE A 14 -10.10 -17.06 -11.46
C ILE A 14 -10.15 -18.44 -10.80
N PRO A 15 -11.31 -19.06 -10.50
CA PRO A 15 -11.35 -20.40 -9.92
C PRO A 15 -10.66 -21.46 -10.79
N ASN A 16 -10.87 -21.44 -12.11
CA ASN A 16 -10.17 -22.34 -13.04
C ASN A 16 -8.67 -22.05 -13.07
N TYR A 17 -8.28 -20.77 -13.11
CA TYR A 17 -6.87 -20.38 -13.07
C TYR A 17 -6.17 -20.90 -11.80
N ILE A 18 -6.83 -20.79 -10.63
CA ILE A 18 -6.32 -21.27 -9.35
C ILE A 18 -6.20 -22.80 -9.35
N ARG A 19 -7.24 -23.54 -9.74
CA ARG A 19 -7.18 -25.02 -9.79
C ARG A 19 -6.08 -25.51 -10.73
N ARG A 20 -5.95 -24.90 -11.91
CA ARG A 20 -4.87 -25.22 -12.86
C ARG A 20 -3.48 -24.90 -12.30
N LEU A 21 -3.35 -23.80 -11.55
CA LEU A 21 -2.08 -23.39 -10.93
C LEU A 21 -1.64 -24.39 -9.86
N HIS A 22 -2.58 -24.95 -9.10
CA HIS A 22 -2.32 -25.95 -8.06
C HIS A 22 -2.28 -27.39 -8.57
N GLY A 23 -2.62 -27.64 -9.84
CA GLY A 23 -2.64 -28.98 -10.43
C GLY A 23 -3.92 -29.77 -10.16
N ASP A 24 -4.97 -29.13 -9.63
CA ASP A 24 -6.28 -29.74 -9.38
C ASP A 24 -7.16 -29.84 -10.64
N GLU A 25 -6.76 -29.17 -11.72
CA GLU A 25 -7.42 -29.18 -13.03
C GLU A 25 -6.34 -29.21 -14.13
N GLU A 26 -6.45 -30.13 -15.09
CA GLU A 26 -5.49 -30.20 -16.21
C GLU A 26 -5.65 -29.00 -17.16
N VAL A 27 -4.52 -28.54 -17.71
CA VAL A 27 -4.52 -27.46 -18.70
C VAL A 27 -4.81 -28.03 -20.09
N GLU A 28 -6.07 -27.91 -20.52
CA GLU A 28 -6.48 -28.29 -21.88
C GLU A 28 -6.36 -27.12 -22.87
N PHE A 29 -5.90 -27.42 -24.09
CA PHE A 29 -5.84 -26.47 -25.20
C PHE A 29 -6.77 -26.92 -26.31
N LYS A 30 -7.54 -25.99 -26.89
CA LYS A 30 -8.41 -26.26 -28.04
C LYS A 30 -7.65 -26.69 -29.30
N HIS A 31 -6.36 -26.37 -29.37
CA HIS A 31 -5.45 -26.83 -30.41
C HIS A 31 -4.00 -26.78 -29.91
N PRO A 32 -3.12 -27.73 -30.30
CA PRO A 32 -1.71 -27.74 -29.85
C PRO A 32 -0.95 -26.44 -30.13
N ALA A 33 -1.28 -25.72 -31.21
CA ALA A 33 -0.66 -24.44 -31.57
C ALA A 33 -0.82 -23.37 -30.47
N LEU A 34 -1.91 -23.42 -29.68
CA LEU A 34 -2.15 -22.46 -28.60
C LEU A 34 -1.19 -22.62 -27.42
N LYS A 35 -0.56 -23.79 -27.27
CA LYS A 35 0.31 -24.07 -26.12
C LYS A 35 1.45 -23.05 -26.02
N SER A 36 2.02 -22.64 -27.14
CA SER A 36 3.10 -21.65 -27.18
C SER A 36 2.68 -20.25 -26.71
N ILE A 37 1.39 -19.93 -26.79
CA ILE A 37 0.83 -18.60 -26.48
C ILE A 37 0.20 -18.57 -25.08
N LEU A 38 -0.51 -19.63 -24.72
CA LEU A 38 -1.38 -19.68 -23.53
C LEU A 38 -0.81 -20.52 -22.39
N ALA A 39 0.35 -21.17 -22.54
CA ALA A 39 0.95 -21.94 -21.46
C ALA A 39 1.25 -21.08 -20.22
N GLU A 40 1.78 -19.87 -20.41
CA GLU A 40 2.06 -18.94 -19.31
C GLU A 40 0.80 -18.46 -18.56
N THR A 41 -0.38 -18.62 -19.16
CA THR A 41 -1.67 -18.26 -18.56
C THR A 41 -2.59 -19.47 -18.38
N LEU A 42 -2.00 -20.68 -18.34
CA LEU A 42 -2.71 -21.92 -18.03
C LEU A 42 -3.92 -22.15 -18.95
N GLY A 43 -3.75 -21.89 -20.25
CA GLY A 43 -4.77 -22.11 -21.27
C GLY A 43 -5.87 -21.05 -21.33
N ILE A 44 -5.80 -19.99 -20.54
CA ILE A 44 -6.80 -18.92 -20.51
C ILE A 44 -6.26 -17.70 -21.27
N ILE A 45 -7.06 -17.12 -22.17
CA ILE A 45 -6.72 -15.84 -22.80
C ILE A 45 -6.89 -14.73 -21.75
N ILE A 46 -5.79 -14.10 -21.34
CA ILE A 46 -5.82 -13.01 -20.36
C ILE A 46 -5.42 -11.69 -21.02
N TYR A 47 -4.45 -11.74 -21.94
CA TYR A 47 -3.82 -10.54 -22.47
C TYR A 47 -4.25 -10.21 -23.90
N GLN A 48 -4.24 -8.92 -24.22
CA GLN A 48 -4.48 -8.41 -25.58
C GLN A 48 -3.43 -8.93 -26.56
N GLU A 49 -2.19 -9.03 -26.11
CA GLU A 49 -1.05 -9.53 -26.86
C GLU A 49 -1.22 -11.02 -27.21
N GLN A 50 -1.86 -11.82 -26.35
CA GLN A 50 -2.18 -13.21 -26.65
C GLN A 50 -3.21 -13.31 -27.79
N ILE A 51 -4.21 -12.42 -27.82
CA ILE A 51 -5.17 -12.36 -28.94
C ILE A 51 -4.45 -12.00 -30.25
N ILE A 52 -3.55 -11.02 -30.21
CA ILE A 52 -2.75 -10.63 -31.37
C ILE A 52 -1.89 -11.81 -31.86
N GLN A 53 -1.21 -12.50 -30.94
CA GLN A 53 -0.41 -13.69 -31.25
C GLN A 53 -1.26 -14.81 -31.84
N ILE A 54 -2.46 -15.06 -31.31
CA ILE A 54 -3.37 -16.09 -31.85
C ILE A 54 -3.77 -15.75 -33.28
N LEU A 55 -4.24 -14.53 -33.52
CA LEU A 55 -4.64 -14.07 -34.86
C LEU A 55 -3.47 -14.19 -35.86
N SER A 56 -2.28 -13.74 -35.47
CA SER A 56 -1.11 -13.79 -36.34
C SER A 56 -0.60 -15.20 -36.61
N GLN A 57 -0.43 -16.02 -35.57
CA GLN A 57 0.19 -17.35 -35.70
C GLN A 57 -0.77 -18.40 -36.26
N LEU A 58 -2.07 -18.34 -35.93
CA LEU A 58 -3.02 -19.36 -36.37
C LEU A 58 -3.69 -18.98 -37.70
N ALA A 59 -3.94 -17.70 -37.97
CA ALA A 59 -4.67 -17.26 -39.17
C ALA A 59 -3.84 -16.39 -40.13
N GLY A 60 -2.56 -16.15 -39.85
CA GLY A 60 -1.64 -15.46 -40.78
C GLY A 60 -1.83 -13.94 -40.86
N TYR A 61 -2.48 -13.33 -39.87
CA TYR A 61 -2.58 -11.86 -39.80
C TYR A 61 -1.22 -11.22 -39.57
N SER A 62 -0.97 -10.06 -40.20
CA SER A 62 0.12 -9.20 -39.74
C SER A 62 -0.18 -8.72 -38.30
N PRO A 63 0.84 -8.46 -37.45
CA PRO A 63 0.60 -7.98 -36.10
C PRO A 63 -0.22 -6.67 -36.05
N GLY A 64 -0.04 -5.79 -37.04
CA GLY A 64 -0.82 -4.56 -37.18
C GLY A 64 -2.30 -4.85 -37.47
N ASP A 65 -2.58 -5.75 -38.41
CA ASP A 65 -3.96 -6.15 -38.73
C ASP A 65 -4.62 -6.86 -37.56
N ALA A 66 -3.88 -7.71 -36.85
CA ALA A 66 -4.37 -8.40 -35.66
C ALA A 66 -4.80 -7.42 -34.55
N ASP A 67 -4.07 -6.32 -34.32
CA ASP A 67 -4.52 -5.28 -33.38
C ASP A 67 -5.78 -4.55 -33.88
N LEU A 68 -5.89 -4.27 -35.19
CA LEU A 68 -7.11 -3.69 -35.77
C LEU A 68 -8.32 -4.60 -35.54
N VAL A 69 -8.17 -5.92 -35.74
CA VAL A 69 -9.21 -6.92 -35.47
C VAL A 69 -9.59 -6.93 -34.00
N ARG A 70 -8.61 -7.00 -33.10
CA ARG A 70 -8.85 -6.94 -31.65
C ARG A 70 -9.66 -5.71 -31.25
N ARG A 71 -9.31 -4.53 -31.79
CA ARG A 71 -10.05 -3.28 -31.55
C ARG A 71 -11.47 -3.32 -32.12
N ALA A 72 -11.66 -3.90 -33.31
CA ALA A 72 -12.96 -4.03 -33.95
C ALA A 72 -13.91 -4.95 -33.15
N ILE A 73 -13.42 -6.10 -32.69
CA ILE A 73 -14.18 -7.05 -31.85
C ILE A 73 -14.58 -6.40 -30.52
N SER A 74 -13.68 -5.63 -29.92
CA SER A 74 -13.95 -4.90 -28.67
C SER A 74 -15.10 -3.88 -28.81
N LYS A 75 -15.31 -3.33 -30.02
CA LYS A 75 -16.38 -2.36 -30.34
C LYS A 75 -17.75 -2.98 -30.66
N LYS A 76 -17.89 -4.31 -30.62
CA LYS A 76 -19.15 -5.05 -30.81
C LYS A 76 -19.88 -4.80 -32.13
N LYS A 77 -19.17 -4.53 -33.22
CA LYS A 77 -19.80 -4.43 -34.55
C LYS A 77 -20.04 -5.83 -35.12
N ALA A 78 -21.30 -6.29 -35.12
CA ALA A 78 -21.67 -7.63 -35.57
C ALA A 78 -21.17 -7.95 -36.99
N SER A 79 -21.23 -6.97 -37.91
CA SER A 79 -20.70 -7.11 -39.27
C SER A 79 -19.19 -7.40 -39.30
N ASP A 80 -18.43 -6.73 -38.44
CA ASP A 80 -16.97 -6.87 -38.38
C ASP A 80 -16.59 -8.20 -37.73
N ILE A 81 -17.31 -8.61 -36.68
CA ILE A 81 -17.09 -9.89 -35.99
C ILE A 81 -17.32 -11.05 -36.96
N GLU A 82 -18.42 -11.05 -37.72
CA GLU A 82 -18.72 -12.14 -38.66
C GLU A 82 -17.75 -12.14 -39.85
N LYS A 83 -17.37 -10.96 -40.35
CA LYS A 83 -16.35 -10.81 -41.39
C LYS A 83 -15.01 -11.41 -40.94
N HIS A 84 -14.53 -11.03 -39.76
CA HIS A 84 -13.24 -11.51 -39.25
C HIS A 84 -13.28 -12.97 -38.81
N LYS A 85 -14.45 -13.50 -38.42
CA LYS A 85 -14.64 -14.93 -38.15
C LYS A 85 -14.33 -15.77 -39.39
N LYS A 86 -14.88 -15.38 -40.54
CA LYS A 86 -14.64 -16.08 -41.82
C LYS A 86 -13.16 -16.05 -42.20
N ILE A 87 -12.56 -14.85 -42.17
CA ILE A 87 -11.13 -14.69 -42.50
C ILE A 87 -10.24 -15.50 -41.55
N PHE A 88 -10.56 -15.52 -40.25
CA PHE A 88 -9.81 -16.30 -39.26
C PHE A 88 -9.89 -17.79 -39.52
N ILE A 89 -11.09 -18.32 -39.78
CA ILE A 89 -11.30 -19.75 -40.09
C ILE A 89 -10.57 -20.15 -41.38
N ASP A 90 -10.67 -19.33 -42.44
CA ASP A 90 -9.98 -19.60 -43.71
C ASP A 90 -8.45 -19.54 -43.54
N GLY A 91 -7.95 -18.64 -42.70
CA GLY A 91 -6.52 -18.57 -42.35
C GLY A 91 -6.06 -19.78 -41.54
N CYS A 92 -6.88 -20.24 -40.60
CA CYS A 92 -6.64 -21.46 -39.81
C CYS A 92 -6.60 -22.71 -40.69
N ASP A 93 -7.51 -22.84 -41.67
CA ASP A 93 -7.56 -23.95 -42.60
C ASP A 93 -6.27 -24.07 -43.43
N LYS A 94 -5.76 -22.93 -43.93
CA LYS A 94 -4.46 -22.86 -44.63
C LYS A 94 -3.27 -23.27 -43.77
N ASN A 95 -3.38 -23.14 -42.45
CA ASN A 95 -2.36 -23.54 -41.48
C ASN A 95 -2.63 -24.92 -40.85
N GLY A 96 -3.57 -25.70 -41.41
CA GLY A 96 -3.84 -27.08 -40.99
C GLY A 96 -4.62 -27.20 -39.68
N ILE A 97 -5.33 -26.15 -39.24
CA ILE A 97 -6.12 -26.15 -38.01
C ILE A 97 -7.56 -26.55 -38.33
N PRO A 98 -8.11 -27.61 -37.70
CA PRO A 98 -9.48 -28.05 -37.99
C PRO A 98 -10.52 -26.96 -37.73
N LYS A 99 -11.51 -26.84 -38.62
CA LYS A 99 -12.59 -25.85 -38.52
C LYS A 99 -13.27 -25.79 -37.15
N LYS A 100 -13.58 -26.95 -36.55
CA LYS A 100 -14.19 -27.04 -35.21
C LYS A 100 -13.32 -26.39 -34.13
N ALA A 101 -12.00 -26.57 -34.20
CA ALA A 101 -11.07 -25.93 -33.28
C ALA A 101 -10.99 -24.41 -33.56
N ALA A 102 -10.88 -24.01 -34.83
CA ALA A 102 -10.84 -22.59 -35.21
C ALA A 102 -12.09 -21.82 -34.74
N GLU A 103 -13.29 -22.39 -34.90
CA GLU A 103 -14.54 -21.80 -34.42
C GLU A 103 -14.56 -21.64 -32.89
N ALA A 104 -14.12 -22.67 -32.16
CA ALA A 104 -14.05 -22.64 -30.70
C ALA A 104 -13.01 -21.63 -30.17
N ILE A 105 -11.90 -21.45 -30.88
CA ILE A 105 -10.86 -20.47 -30.57
C ILE A 105 -11.36 -19.06 -30.84
N TYR A 106 -12.02 -18.83 -31.97
CA TYR A 106 -12.58 -17.52 -32.29
C TYR A 106 -13.65 -17.09 -31.28
N GLY A 107 -14.46 -18.04 -30.77
CA GLY A 107 -15.38 -17.78 -29.67
C GLY A 107 -14.69 -17.24 -28.41
N ASP A 108 -13.55 -17.81 -28.03
CA ASP A 108 -12.75 -17.28 -26.91
C ASP A 108 -12.19 -15.90 -27.22
N ILE A 109 -11.69 -15.68 -28.44
CA ILE A 109 -11.21 -14.35 -28.87
C ILE A 109 -12.32 -13.32 -28.75
N GLU A 110 -13.56 -13.63 -29.17
CA GLU A 110 -14.67 -12.70 -29.07
C GLU A 110 -15.02 -12.34 -27.62
N PHE A 111 -15.05 -13.35 -26.75
CA PHE A 111 -15.30 -13.15 -25.33
C PHE A 111 -14.20 -12.31 -24.68
N PHE A 112 -12.94 -12.72 -24.87
CA PHE A 112 -11.79 -12.12 -24.20
C PHE A 112 -11.28 -10.85 -24.86
N ALA A 113 -11.61 -10.53 -26.12
CA ALA A 113 -11.27 -9.22 -26.69
C ALA A 113 -11.89 -8.07 -25.89
N ARG A 114 -13.04 -8.32 -25.24
CA ARG A 114 -13.73 -7.33 -24.39
C ARG A 114 -13.05 -7.10 -23.05
N TYR A 115 -12.37 -8.12 -22.53
CA TYR A 115 -11.80 -8.11 -21.18
C TYR A 115 -10.28 -8.30 -21.14
N GLY A 116 -9.67 -8.48 -22.31
CA GLY A 116 -8.26 -8.72 -22.47
C GLY A 116 -7.49 -7.52 -21.93
N PHE A 117 -6.51 -7.82 -21.08
CA PHE A 117 -5.72 -6.80 -20.41
C PHE A 117 -4.42 -6.53 -21.17
N ASN A 118 -3.91 -5.30 -21.12
CA ASN A 118 -2.62 -5.00 -21.71
C ASN A 118 -1.50 -5.62 -20.86
N LYS A 119 -0.72 -6.55 -21.42
CA LYS A 119 0.30 -7.30 -20.66
C LYS A 119 1.43 -6.41 -20.19
N ALA A 120 1.91 -5.48 -21.02
CA ALA A 120 3.01 -4.59 -20.66
C ALA A 120 2.66 -3.76 -19.41
N HIS A 121 1.49 -3.11 -19.43
CA HIS A 121 1.00 -2.34 -18.30
C HIS A 121 0.79 -3.20 -17.04
N ALA A 122 0.24 -4.42 -17.17
CA ALA A 122 0.13 -5.33 -16.03
C ALA A 122 1.48 -5.75 -15.47
N ALA A 123 2.46 -6.02 -16.33
CA ALA A 123 3.80 -6.45 -15.93
C ALA A 123 4.52 -5.34 -15.15
N ASP A 124 4.47 -4.09 -15.65
CA ASP A 124 5.12 -2.95 -15.00
C ASP A 124 4.59 -2.73 -13.57
N TYR A 125 3.26 -2.78 -13.38
CA TYR A 125 2.67 -2.67 -12.04
C TYR A 125 2.93 -3.91 -11.18
N ALA A 126 2.98 -5.10 -11.78
CA ALA A 126 3.32 -6.32 -11.04
C ALA A 126 4.74 -6.25 -10.45
N VAL A 127 5.69 -5.63 -11.15
CA VAL A 127 7.05 -5.42 -10.62
C VAL A 127 6.99 -4.57 -9.34
N ILE A 128 6.23 -3.47 -9.33
CA ILE A 128 6.08 -2.62 -8.15
C ILE A 128 5.39 -3.37 -6.99
N CYS A 129 4.36 -4.18 -7.30
CA CYS A 129 3.71 -5.05 -6.30
C CYS A 129 4.71 -6.04 -5.67
N VAL A 130 5.57 -6.67 -6.46
CA VAL A 130 6.56 -7.62 -5.95
C VAL A 130 7.65 -6.89 -5.15
N GLN A 131 8.12 -5.74 -5.61
CA GLN A 131 9.10 -4.92 -4.89
C GLN A 131 8.57 -4.48 -3.52
N THR A 132 7.33 -3.98 -3.46
CA THR A 132 6.72 -3.56 -2.18
C THR A 132 6.44 -4.74 -1.26
N ALA A 133 6.00 -5.88 -1.79
CA ALA A 133 5.85 -7.11 -1.02
C ALA A 133 7.20 -7.62 -0.47
N PHE A 134 8.27 -7.53 -1.27
CA PHE A 134 9.63 -7.87 -0.84
C PHE A 134 10.10 -6.98 0.31
N LEU A 135 9.89 -5.67 0.22
CA LEU A 135 10.24 -4.74 1.31
C LEU A 135 9.48 -5.08 2.59
N LYS A 136 8.16 -5.32 2.52
CA LYS A 136 7.38 -5.73 3.70
C LYS A 136 7.86 -7.07 4.28
N ALA A 137 8.22 -8.03 3.43
CA ALA A 137 8.66 -9.35 3.86
C ALA A 137 10.07 -9.36 4.49
N ARG A 138 10.96 -8.47 4.05
CA ARG A 138 12.38 -8.44 4.47
C ARG A 138 12.72 -7.35 5.46
N TYR A 139 12.07 -6.19 5.35
CA TYR A 139 12.28 -5.00 6.18
C TYR A 139 10.93 -4.52 6.74
N PRO A 140 10.24 -5.37 7.53
CA PRO A 140 8.87 -5.12 7.95
C PRO A 140 8.74 -3.85 8.81
N VAL A 141 9.72 -3.57 9.68
CA VAL A 141 9.69 -2.41 10.58
C VAL A 141 9.83 -1.11 9.78
N GLU A 142 10.83 -1.07 8.89
CA GLU A 142 11.10 0.07 8.01
C GLU A 142 9.95 0.31 7.03
N TYR A 143 9.41 -0.77 6.45
CA TYR A 143 8.28 -0.68 5.54
C TYR A 143 7.04 -0.09 6.23
N MET A 144 6.71 -0.57 7.43
CA MET A 144 5.58 -0.05 8.18
C MET A 144 5.80 1.38 8.66
N ALA A 145 7.01 1.74 9.09
CA ALA A 145 7.36 3.12 9.44
C ALA A 145 7.21 4.06 8.23
N ALA A 146 7.63 3.64 7.04
CA ALA A 146 7.48 4.41 5.82
C ALA A 146 5.99 4.61 5.43
N LEU A 147 5.15 3.60 5.59
CA LEU A 147 3.70 3.74 5.35
C LEU A 147 3.05 4.71 6.34
N LEU A 148 3.40 4.62 7.62
CA LEU A 148 2.93 5.54 8.65
C LEU A 148 3.36 6.98 8.36
N LEU A 149 4.59 7.18 7.90
CA LEU A 149 5.12 8.48 7.49
C LEU A 149 4.34 9.08 6.31
N ILE A 150 4.22 8.33 5.20
CA ILE A 150 3.60 8.85 3.96
C ILE A 150 2.10 9.16 4.16
N GLU A 151 1.44 8.43 5.05
CA GLU A 151 0.00 8.52 5.26
C GLU A 151 -0.36 9.20 6.59
N ARG A 152 0.60 9.89 7.23
CA ARG A 152 0.47 10.48 8.59
C ARG A 152 -0.72 11.43 8.75
N ASP A 153 -1.12 12.10 7.68
CA ASP A 153 -2.24 13.05 7.69
C ASP A 153 -3.61 12.37 7.47
N LYS A 154 -3.64 11.05 7.21
CA LYS A 154 -4.86 10.27 6.98
C LYS A 154 -5.13 9.37 8.19
N THR A 155 -5.81 9.91 9.20
CA THR A 155 -6.07 9.23 10.49
C THR A 155 -6.59 7.79 10.34
N GLU A 156 -7.53 7.53 9.43
CA GLU A 156 -8.05 6.17 9.21
C GLU A 156 -6.98 5.19 8.72
N LYS A 157 -6.09 5.64 7.82
CA LYS A 157 -4.97 4.81 7.34
C LYS A 157 -3.94 4.58 8.43
N VAL A 158 -3.61 5.61 9.20
CA VAL A 158 -2.69 5.48 10.35
C VAL A 158 -3.21 4.43 11.32
N VAL A 159 -4.50 4.45 11.67
CA VAL A 159 -5.10 3.44 12.55
C VAL A 159 -4.97 2.03 11.95
N ASN A 160 -5.24 1.85 10.67
CA ASN A 160 -5.10 0.57 9.99
C ASN A 160 -3.66 0.05 10.02
N PHE A 161 -2.68 0.92 9.77
CA PHE A 161 -1.26 0.53 9.81
C PHE A 161 -0.77 0.22 11.23
N ILE A 162 -1.23 0.95 12.25
CA ILE A 162 -0.90 0.64 13.65
C ILE A 162 -1.43 -0.74 14.05
N ASN A 163 -2.65 -1.07 13.65
CA ASN A 163 -3.21 -2.40 13.90
C ASN A 163 -2.41 -3.48 13.18
N GLU A 164 -2.00 -3.25 11.93
CA GLU A 164 -1.16 -4.17 11.19
C GLU A 164 0.24 -4.33 11.81
N CYS A 165 0.88 -3.24 12.26
CA CYS A 165 2.13 -3.29 13.02
C CYS A 165 2.01 -4.24 14.21
N ARG A 166 0.97 -4.06 15.03
CA ARG A 166 0.73 -4.89 16.22
C ARG A 166 0.49 -6.35 15.85
N ARG A 167 -0.30 -6.62 14.81
CA ARG A 167 -0.49 -7.99 14.29
C ARG A 167 0.83 -8.62 13.87
N MET A 168 1.72 -7.85 13.25
CA MET A 168 3.06 -8.30 12.84
C MET A 168 4.04 -8.44 14.01
N GLY A 169 3.69 -8.02 15.23
CA GLY A 169 4.58 -8.01 16.40
C GLY A 169 5.45 -6.76 16.52
N ILE A 170 5.13 -5.68 15.79
CA ILE A 170 5.81 -4.40 15.88
C ILE A 170 5.04 -3.52 16.87
N ASP A 171 5.69 -3.10 17.94
CA ASP A 171 5.07 -2.19 18.89
C ASP A 171 4.94 -0.78 18.30
N VAL A 172 3.86 -0.08 18.63
CA VAL A 172 3.67 1.32 18.25
C VAL A 172 3.49 2.14 19.52
N LEU A 173 4.57 2.82 19.89
CA LEU A 173 4.67 3.58 21.12
C LEU A 173 3.94 4.92 20.95
N PRO A 174 3.21 5.40 21.98
CA PRO A 174 2.56 6.71 21.94
C PRO A 174 3.60 7.83 21.75
N PRO A 175 3.17 9.03 21.32
CA PRO A 175 4.09 10.15 21.24
C PRO A 175 4.63 10.49 22.63
N ASP A 176 5.85 11.04 22.71
CA ASP A 176 6.49 11.54 23.93
C ASP A 176 7.35 12.75 23.58
N VAL A 177 7.19 13.88 24.28
CA VAL A 177 7.95 15.12 23.99
C VAL A 177 9.47 14.94 24.05
N ASN A 178 9.97 13.94 24.76
CA ASN A 178 11.40 13.63 24.86
C ASN A 178 11.91 12.62 23.85
N TYR A 179 11.04 11.80 23.26
CA TYR A 179 11.47 10.70 22.38
C TYR A 179 10.91 10.76 20.97
N SER A 180 9.79 11.44 20.75
CA SER A 180 9.20 11.60 19.42
C SER A 180 9.89 12.70 18.63
N GLY A 181 10.08 12.48 17.34
CA GLY A 181 10.32 13.54 16.37
C GLY A 181 9.03 14.17 15.85
N LEU A 182 9.17 14.86 14.72
CA LEU A 182 8.05 15.36 13.93
C LEU A 182 7.22 14.19 13.39
N ASP A 183 7.93 13.21 12.84
CA ASP A 183 7.43 12.07 12.11
C ASP A 183 7.54 10.76 12.91
N PHE A 184 6.99 9.68 12.34
CA PHE A 184 7.18 8.34 12.86
C PHE A 184 8.64 7.91 12.79
N GLU A 185 9.16 7.38 13.88
CA GLU A 185 10.57 6.98 14.00
C GLU A 185 10.69 5.56 14.51
N ILE A 186 11.63 4.80 13.95
CA ILE A 186 11.95 3.46 14.43
C ILE A 186 12.71 3.59 15.74
N GLN A 187 12.31 2.84 16.75
CA GLN A 187 12.97 2.76 18.05
C GLN A 187 13.24 1.31 18.43
N GLN A 188 14.27 1.12 19.23
CA GLN A 188 14.58 -0.14 19.91
C GLN A 188 14.52 0.13 21.43
N PRO A 189 13.32 0.18 22.03
CA PRO A 189 13.22 0.17 23.48
C PRO A 189 13.94 -1.06 24.07
N ASP A 190 14.37 -0.97 25.33
CA ASP A 190 15.01 -2.08 26.03
C ASP A 190 14.22 -3.39 25.81
N ALA A 191 14.90 -4.40 25.26
CA ALA A 191 14.29 -5.61 24.69
C ALA A 191 13.41 -6.41 25.66
N GLU A 192 13.52 -6.15 26.96
CA GLU A 192 12.73 -6.78 28.02
C GLU A 192 11.30 -6.23 28.15
N ARG A 193 10.93 -5.16 27.42
CA ARG A 193 9.66 -4.43 27.62
C ARG A 193 8.59 -4.59 26.54
N SER A 194 8.85 -5.33 25.47
CA SER A 194 7.83 -5.47 24.41
C SER A 194 6.86 -6.62 24.72
N ASP A 195 5.66 -6.27 25.18
CA ASP A 195 4.57 -7.23 25.41
C ASP A 195 3.80 -7.59 24.12
N VAL A 196 4.17 -7.00 22.98
CA VAL A 196 3.45 -7.19 21.71
C VAL A 196 3.84 -8.51 21.08
N GLN A 197 2.95 -9.49 21.16
CA GLN A 197 3.12 -10.77 20.49
C GLN A 197 2.51 -10.74 19.07
N PRO A 198 3.22 -11.28 18.05
CA PRO A 198 2.64 -11.44 16.72
C PRO A 198 1.38 -12.29 16.76
N ASP A 199 0.42 -11.95 15.89
CA ASP A 199 -0.81 -12.70 15.69
C ASP A 199 -0.49 -14.13 15.19
N SER A 200 -0.86 -15.13 16.00
CA SER A 200 -0.61 -16.55 15.72
C SER A 200 -1.27 -17.06 14.44
N MET A 201 -2.29 -16.36 13.90
CA MET A 201 -2.99 -16.73 12.68
C MET A 201 -2.35 -16.15 11.40
N LEU A 202 -1.24 -15.42 11.50
CA LEU A 202 -0.56 -14.90 10.31
C LEU A 202 -0.02 -16.04 9.43
N ALA A 203 -0.46 -16.04 8.16
CA ALA A 203 0.03 -17.00 7.17
C ALA A 203 1.54 -16.86 6.87
N TYR A 204 2.10 -15.67 7.12
CA TYR A 204 3.52 -15.38 6.94
C TYR A 204 4.10 -14.81 8.24
N LYS A 205 5.18 -15.42 8.72
CA LYS A 205 5.91 -14.95 9.90
C LYS A 205 6.92 -13.88 9.49
N PHE A 206 6.60 -12.62 9.77
CA PHE A 206 7.50 -11.50 9.48
C PHE A 206 8.74 -11.54 10.39
N PRO A 207 9.95 -11.29 9.85
CA PRO A 207 11.18 -11.28 10.63
C PRO A 207 11.33 -9.96 11.40
N VAL A 208 10.50 -9.77 12.44
CA VAL A 208 10.55 -8.58 13.30
C VAL A 208 11.56 -8.84 14.43
N PRO A 209 12.65 -8.05 14.55
CA PRO A 209 13.59 -8.19 15.66
C PRO A 209 12.91 -7.95 17.02
N PRO A 210 13.25 -8.71 18.07
CA PRO A 210 12.74 -8.46 19.42
C PRO A 210 13.01 -7.03 19.88
N GLY A 211 12.02 -6.39 20.52
CA GLY A 211 12.13 -5.00 20.95
C GLY A 211 11.96 -3.96 19.82
N SER A 212 11.59 -4.37 18.60
CA SER A 212 11.29 -3.41 17.53
C SER A 212 10.03 -2.61 17.83
N ALA A 213 10.15 -1.29 17.78
CA ALA A 213 9.03 -0.39 17.95
C ALA A 213 9.04 0.76 16.95
N ILE A 214 7.87 1.36 16.73
CA ILE A 214 7.72 2.60 15.99
C ILE A 214 7.13 3.64 16.95
N ARG A 215 7.86 4.74 17.15
CA ARG A 215 7.39 5.89 17.93
C ARG A 215 6.46 6.73 17.10
N PHE A 216 5.30 7.07 17.66
CA PHE A 216 4.35 7.96 17.01
C PHE A 216 4.93 9.38 16.87
N GLY A 217 4.87 9.93 15.66
CA GLY A 217 5.31 11.30 15.37
C GLY A 217 4.35 12.35 15.93
N MET A 218 4.86 13.40 16.56
CA MET A 218 4.00 14.40 17.20
C MET A 218 3.15 15.17 16.18
N ALA A 219 3.63 15.35 14.93
CA ALA A 219 2.88 16.05 13.90
C ALA A 219 1.70 15.24 13.35
N ALA A 220 1.72 13.92 13.49
CA ALA A 220 0.59 13.04 13.12
C ALA A 220 -0.59 13.13 14.11
N VAL A 221 -0.42 13.85 15.22
CA VAL A 221 -1.50 14.09 16.19
C VAL A 221 -2.46 15.15 15.65
N LYS A 222 -3.74 14.77 15.53
CA LYS A 222 -4.79 15.66 15.00
C LYS A 222 -4.85 16.98 15.77
N ASN A 223 -4.85 18.09 15.03
CA ASN A 223 -4.85 19.48 15.52
C ASN A 223 -3.56 19.98 16.19
N VAL A 224 -2.43 19.27 16.05
CA VAL A 224 -1.14 19.76 16.55
C VAL A 224 -0.41 20.58 15.48
N GLY A 225 -0.19 20.01 14.30
CA GLY A 225 0.53 20.67 13.20
C GLY A 225 2.05 20.75 13.45
N GLU A 226 2.81 21.05 12.39
CA GLU A 226 4.28 20.97 12.45
C GLU A 226 4.93 22.11 13.26
N GLY A 227 4.43 23.34 13.12
CA GLY A 227 4.99 24.51 13.79
C GLY A 227 5.08 24.38 15.32
N PRO A 228 3.98 24.01 16.01
CA PRO A 228 4.00 23.72 17.44
C PRO A 228 4.98 22.63 17.84
N VAL A 229 5.08 21.55 17.06
CA VAL A 229 6.04 20.47 17.32
C VAL A 229 7.48 20.97 17.15
N GLN A 230 7.76 21.73 16.10
CA GLN A 230 9.11 22.26 15.86
C GLN A 230 9.58 23.15 17.00
N ASN A 231 8.69 23.94 17.60
CA ASN A 231 9.01 24.74 18.78
C ASN A 231 9.47 23.88 19.96
N ILE A 232 8.77 22.76 20.22
CA ILE A 232 9.14 21.79 21.26
C ILE A 232 10.48 21.13 20.93
N LEU A 233 10.67 20.69 19.68
CA LEU A 233 11.89 20.00 19.25
C LEU A 233 13.11 20.90 19.32
N ASN A 234 12.99 22.19 18.97
CA ASN A 234 14.09 23.15 19.07
C ASN A 234 14.52 23.35 20.53
N ALA A 235 13.56 23.58 21.44
CA ALA A 235 13.85 23.70 22.87
C ALA A 235 14.51 22.42 23.45
N ARG A 236 14.08 21.24 22.99
CA ARG A 236 14.70 19.96 23.35
C ARG A 236 16.12 19.82 22.80
N ALA A 237 16.35 20.23 21.56
CA ALA A 237 17.67 20.15 20.91
C ALA A 237 18.71 21.06 21.60
N GLU A 238 18.28 22.21 22.12
CA GLU A 238 19.17 23.18 22.77
C GLU A 238 19.65 22.74 24.16
N SER A 239 18.80 22.07 24.96
CA SER A 239 19.14 21.74 26.37
C SER A 239 18.86 20.29 26.77
N GLY A 240 18.66 19.40 25.80
CA GLY A 240 18.42 17.98 26.03
C GLY A 240 16.98 17.64 26.45
N PRO A 241 16.73 16.43 26.98
CA PRO A 241 15.40 16.00 27.43
C PRO A 241 14.84 16.92 28.53
N PHE A 242 13.53 17.11 28.50
CA PHE A 242 12.77 17.80 29.54
C PHE A 242 12.67 16.92 30.81
N THR A 243 13.05 17.49 31.95
CA THR A 243 13.16 16.77 33.23
C THR A 243 11.91 16.89 34.10
N SER A 244 11.17 17.99 33.99
CA SER A 244 9.91 18.23 34.71
C SER A 244 8.93 19.06 33.88
N LEU A 245 7.71 19.27 34.41
CA LEU A 245 6.71 20.12 33.77
C LEU A 245 7.15 21.59 33.76
N GLU A 246 7.80 22.03 34.83
CA GLU A 246 8.37 23.37 34.97
C GLU A 246 9.48 23.58 33.94
N ASP A 247 10.42 22.64 33.82
CA ASP A 247 11.49 22.67 32.81
C ASP A 247 10.92 22.76 31.38
N PHE A 248 9.84 22.02 31.10
CA PHE A 248 9.13 22.12 29.82
C PHE A 248 8.51 23.52 29.60
N CYS A 249 7.81 24.07 30.59
CA CYS A 249 7.19 25.41 30.48
C CYS A 249 8.23 26.54 30.36
N ASP A 250 9.37 26.39 31.03
CA ASP A 250 10.46 27.38 31.04
C ASP A 250 11.20 27.42 29.70
N ARG A 251 11.37 26.27 29.04
CA ARG A 251 12.16 26.14 27.82
C ARG A 251 11.33 26.26 26.55
N VAL A 252 10.09 25.77 26.56
CA VAL A 252 9.18 25.82 25.41
C VAL A 252 8.31 27.07 25.50
N ASP A 253 8.26 27.89 24.45
CA ASP A 253 7.35 29.03 24.40
C ASP A 253 5.94 28.56 24.05
N LEU A 254 5.13 28.31 25.08
CA LEU A 254 3.78 27.75 24.90
C LEU A 254 2.83 28.71 24.18
N ARG A 255 3.17 30.00 24.05
CA ARG A 255 2.44 30.95 23.19
C ARG A 255 2.56 30.56 21.72
N LYS A 256 3.73 30.07 21.29
CA LYS A 256 4.02 29.60 19.93
C LYS A 256 3.50 28.19 19.67
N VAL A 257 3.40 27.36 20.71
CA VAL A 257 2.75 26.03 20.62
C VAL A 257 1.23 26.19 20.49
N GLY A 258 0.62 27.08 21.27
CA GLY A 258 -0.82 27.32 21.28
C GLY A 258 -1.60 26.30 22.12
N LYS A 259 -2.74 26.75 22.66
CA LYS A 259 -3.57 25.95 23.60
C LYS A 259 -4.11 24.66 22.96
N ARG A 260 -4.57 24.73 21.71
CA ARG A 260 -5.21 23.60 21.03
C ARG A 260 -4.20 22.46 20.74
N PRO A 261 -3.03 22.72 20.14
CA PRO A 261 -1.97 21.71 20.03
C PRO A 261 -1.55 21.11 21.37
N LEU A 262 -1.34 21.95 22.39
CA LEU A 262 -0.95 21.51 23.73
C LEU A 262 -1.99 20.57 24.35
N GLU A 263 -3.28 20.93 24.29
CA GLU A 263 -4.39 20.09 24.77
C GLU A 263 -4.39 18.71 24.07
N CYS A 264 -4.22 18.71 22.74
CA CYS A 264 -4.17 17.48 21.96
C CYS A 264 -2.97 16.60 22.32
N LEU A 265 -1.77 17.18 22.48
CA LEU A 265 -0.56 16.48 22.92
C LEU A 265 -0.73 15.86 24.31
N ILE A 266 -1.33 16.58 25.27
CA ILE A 266 -1.64 16.04 26.60
C ILE A 266 -2.63 14.87 26.48
N LYS A 267 -3.70 15.02 25.69
CA LYS A 267 -4.74 13.98 25.54
C LYS A 267 -4.22 12.67 24.96
N VAL A 268 -3.24 12.71 24.06
CA VAL A 268 -2.64 11.50 23.47
C VAL A 268 -1.47 10.93 24.27
N GLY A 269 -1.02 11.65 25.30
CA GLY A 269 -0.01 11.17 26.25
C GLY A 269 1.41 11.64 25.99
N ALA A 270 1.61 12.62 25.11
CA ALA A 270 2.95 13.14 24.82
C ALA A 270 3.65 13.72 26.07
N LEU A 271 2.88 14.12 27.09
CA LEU A 271 3.36 14.68 28.35
C LEU A 271 3.15 13.74 29.56
N ASP A 272 2.81 12.46 29.36
CA ASP A 272 2.45 11.52 30.45
C ASP A 272 3.56 11.36 31.51
N ARG A 273 4.81 11.60 31.12
CA ARG A 273 5.97 11.61 32.04
C ARG A 273 5.90 12.66 33.14
N PHE A 274 5.14 13.74 32.94
CA PHE A 274 5.04 14.86 33.88
C PHE A 274 3.83 14.74 34.81
N GLY A 275 2.97 13.75 34.61
CA GLY A 275 1.81 13.53 35.48
C GLY A 275 0.61 12.97 34.73
N LYS A 276 -0.50 12.82 35.46
CA LYS A 276 -1.74 12.30 34.87
C LYS A 276 -2.33 13.32 33.90
N ARG A 277 -2.80 12.86 32.73
CA ARG A 277 -3.42 13.71 31.70
C ARG A 277 -4.52 14.62 32.25
N SER A 278 -5.35 14.14 33.17
CA SER A 278 -6.41 14.94 33.81
C SER A 278 -5.87 16.10 34.63
N GLN A 279 -4.75 15.92 35.33
CA GLN A 279 -4.10 16.97 36.11
C GLN A 279 -3.43 17.98 35.18
N LEU A 280 -2.71 17.51 34.15
CA LEU A 280 -2.07 18.37 33.16
C LEU A 280 -3.10 19.23 32.41
N LEU A 281 -4.25 18.67 32.04
CA LEU A 281 -5.34 19.42 31.41
C LEU A 281 -5.93 20.49 32.36
N ALA A 282 -6.06 20.18 33.65
CA ALA A 282 -6.61 21.10 34.64
C ALA A 282 -5.71 22.33 34.88
N VAL A 283 -4.39 22.19 34.73
CA VAL A 283 -3.41 23.27 34.93
C VAL A 283 -2.91 23.89 33.62
N MET A 284 -3.42 23.47 32.46
CA MET A 284 -2.92 23.88 31.14
C MET A 284 -2.92 25.40 30.94
N ASP A 285 -3.96 26.10 31.40
CA ASP A 285 -4.01 27.57 31.29
C ASP A 285 -2.94 28.26 32.15
N GLN A 286 -2.64 27.69 33.32
CA GLN A 286 -1.59 28.18 34.21
C GLN A 286 -0.21 27.93 33.60
N MET A 287 0.01 26.78 32.96
CA MET A 287 1.24 26.47 32.23
C MET A 287 1.52 27.50 31.13
N VAL A 288 0.50 27.80 30.30
CA VAL A 288 0.63 28.78 29.21
C VAL A 288 0.91 30.19 29.76
N ALA A 289 0.25 30.58 30.84
CA ALA A 289 0.49 31.88 31.48
C ALA A 289 1.91 31.98 32.09
N ALA A 290 2.36 30.95 32.80
CA ALA A 290 3.68 30.90 33.40
C ALA A 290 4.80 30.95 32.33
N SER A 291 4.70 30.09 31.31
CA SER A 291 5.61 30.10 30.16
C SER A 291 5.63 31.47 29.46
N GLY A 292 4.46 32.05 29.20
CA GLY A 292 4.33 33.35 28.57
C GLY A 292 5.02 34.47 29.34
N ASN A 293 4.91 34.48 30.67
CA ASN A 293 5.60 35.45 31.53
C ASN A 293 7.13 35.29 31.43
N ILE A 294 7.65 34.06 31.54
CA ILE A 294 9.08 33.77 31.49
C ILE A 294 9.70 34.23 30.16
N HIS A 295 9.09 33.87 29.03
CA HIS A 295 9.62 34.23 27.72
C HIS A 295 9.51 35.74 27.46
N SER A 296 8.46 36.40 27.95
CA SER A 296 8.33 37.88 27.84
C SER A 296 9.39 38.60 28.68
N THR A 297 9.73 38.09 29.87
CA THR A 297 10.79 38.65 30.73
C THR A 297 12.18 38.43 30.13
N ARG A 298 12.43 37.29 29.46
CA ARG A 298 13.68 37.07 28.70
C ARG A 298 13.78 37.98 27.49
N GLU A 299 12.68 38.17 26.75
CA GLU A 299 12.61 39.09 25.60
C GLU A 299 12.86 40.56 26.03
N SER A 300 12.47 40.95 27.25
CA SER A 300 12.73 42.28 27.80
C SER A 300 14.10 42.44 28.48
N GLY A 301 14.95 41.40 28.48
CA GLY A 301 16.32 41.43 29.03
C GLY A 301 16.40 41.45 30.56
N GLN A 302 15.37 40.96 31.25
CA GLN A 302 15.25 41.01 32.71
C GLN A 302 15.58 39.67 33.42
N LEU A 303 16.08 38.68 32.68
CA LEU A 303 16.56 37.36 33.12
C LEU A 303 17.84 37.02 32.36
#